data_AF-X1UG45-F1
#
_entry.id   AF-X1UG45-F1
#
_cell.length_a   1.000
_cell.length_b   1.000
_cell.length_c   1.000
_cell.angle_alpha   90.00
_cell.angle_beta   90.00
_cell.angle_gamma   90.00
#
_symmetry.space_group_name_H-M   'P 1'
#
loop_
_entity.id
_entity.type
_entity.pdbx_description
1 polymer ?
#
loop_
_entity_poly.entity_id
_entity_poly.type
_entity_poly.pdbx_seq_one_letter_code
_entity_poly.pdbx_strand_id
1 'polypeptide(L)'
;MLEPVEAEGGVIIPDDKYLAAVRAWCNQKGILLILDEIQTGVGRTGTLFAYEQYGIEPDIMTLAKGLGSGVPVGAILAKDGASVFVPGDHVENRLVGIKSREIYEAPAATVLLQAHQALEAMTLSKDQLRFKQKVAMEYADLIYNGLWFSQLNRDLSAYVLSSQRYVTGAVRLKLFKGNSTIVGRKSPHSLYSFSLATYDRGDQFDQS
;
A
#
# COMPACT_ATOMS: atom_id res chain seq x y z
N MET A 1 -3.45 1.48 6.51
CA MET A 1 -2.72 0.30 6.99
C MET A 1 -1.76 0.77 8.06
N LEU A 2 -1.70 0.10 9.19
CA LEU A 2 -0.78 0.41 10.29
C LEU A 2 -0.54 -0.84 11.13
N GLU A 3 0.60 -0.91 11.81
CA GLU A 3 0.87 -1.93 12.82
C GLU A 3 0.15 -1.57 14.14
N PRO A 4 -0.49 -2.53 14.84
CA PRO A 4 -1.06 -2.28 16.17
C PRO A 4 -0.02 -1.84 17.20
N VAL A 5 1.20 -2.35 17.08
CA VAL A 5 2.40 -1.92 17.81
C VAL A 5 3.51 -1.87 16.77
N GLU A 6 4.16 -0.72 16.60
CA GLU A 6 5.18 -0.54 15.57
C GLU A 6 6.48 -1.24 16.00
N ALA A 7 6.77 -2.39 15.41
CA ALA A 7 7.90 -3.20 15.86
C ALA A 7 9.24 -2.73 15.27
N GLU A 8 9.30 -2.47 13.96
CA GLU A 8 10.54 -2.07 13.27
C GLU A 8 10.98 -0.63 13.60
N GLY A 9 10.06 0.21 14.10
CA GLY A 9 10.32 1.57 14.58
C GLY A 9 10.93 1.65 15.98
N GLY A 10 11.19 0.52 16.64
CA GLY A 10 11.72 0.45 18.00
C GLY A 10 10.72 0.02 19.08
N VAL A 11 9.73 -0.80 18.72
CA VAL A 11 8.65 -1.27 19.62
C VAL A 11 7.90 -0.11 20.26
N ILE A 12 7.13 0.61 19.43
CA ILE A 12 6.33 1.74 19.88
C ILE A 12 4.92 1.26 20.16
N ILE A 13 4.56 1.21 21.44
CA ILE A 13 3.22 0.88 21.91
C ILE A 13 2.38 2.16 21.86
N PRO A 14 1.27 2.18 21.09
CA PRO A 14 0.41 3.35 21.05
C PRO A 14 -0.38 3.49 22.35
N ASP A 15 -0.93 4.68 22.60
CA ASP A 15 -1.90 4.90 23.68
C ASP A 15 -3.11 3.96 23.52
N ASP A 16 -3.64 3.45 24.64
CA ASP A 16 -4.77 2.49 24.66
C ASP A 16 -5.99 2.97 23.84
N LYS A 17 -6.18 4.28 23.70
CA LYS A 17 -7.31 4.86 22.96
C LYS A 17 -7.01 5.14 21.49
N TYR A 18 -5.76 5.04 21.07
CA TYR A 18 -5.34 5.41 19.71
C TYR A 18 -6.05 4.56 18.64
N LEU A 19 -5.98 3.23 18.76
CA LEU A 19 -6.59 2.34 17.77
C LEU A 19 -8.11 2.41 17.77
N ALA A 20 -8.73 2.64 18.93
CA ALA A 20 -10.15 2.94 19.06
C ALA A 20 -10.53 4.23 18.31
N ALA A 21 -9.74 5.30 18.47
CA ALA A 21 -9.96 6.55 17.77
C ALA A 21 -9.78 6.41 16.25
N VAL A 22 -8.75 5.68 15.80
CA VAL A 22 -8.54 5.41 14.38
C VAL A 22 -9.68 4.60 13.79
N ARG A 23 -10.14 3.54 14.47
CA ARG A 23 -11.28 2.73 14.03
C ARG A 23 -12.56 3.56 13.91
N ALA A 24 -12.86 4.40 14.91
CA ALA A 24 -14.01 5.29 14.89
C ALA A 24 -13.93 6.28 13.72
N TRP A 25 -12.75 6.84 13.47
CA TRP A 25 -12.51 7.74 12.34
C TRP A 25 -12.68 7.03 11.00
N CYS A 26 -12.13 5.82 10.84
CA CYS A 26 -12.32 4.98 9.67
C CYS A 26 -13.80 4.72 9.39
N ASN A 27 -14.58 4.38 10.43
CA ASN A 27 -16.03 4.19 10.31
C ASN A 27 -16.75 5.47 9.86
N GLN A 28 -16.45 6.61 10.49
CA GLN A 28 -17.04 7.89 10.13
C GLN A 28 -16.76 8.29 8.68
N LYS A 29 -15.58 7.93 8.17
CA LYS A 29 -15.11 8.32 6.83
C LYS A 29 -15.35 7.26 5.75
N GLY A 30 -15.87 6.09 6.11
CA GLY A 30 -15.98 4.96 5.19
C GLY A 30 -14.63 4.48 4.66
N ILE A 31 -13.59 4.52 5.50
CA ILE A 31 -12.23 4.07 5.18
C ILE A 31 -12.05 2.67 5.75
N LEU A 32 -11.48 1.76 4.96
CA LEU A 32 -11.10 0.43 5.44
C LEU A 32 -9.90 0.54 6.39
N LEU A 33 -10.02 -0.07 7.57
CA LEU A 33 -8.91 -0.27 8.48
C LEU A 33 -8.20 -1.58 8.14
N ILE A 34 -6.93 -1.45 7.77
CA ILE A 34 -6.05 -2.60 7.56
C ILE A 34 -5.03 -2.60 8.70
N LEU A 35 -4.95 -3.69 9.45
CA LEU A 35 -3.93 -3.86 10.48
C LEU A 35 -2.84 -4.82 10.01
N ASP A 36 -1.59 -4.41 10.19
CA ASP A 36 -0.45 -5.28 9.97
C ASP A 36 -0.11 -6.04 11.25
N GLU A 37 -0.55 -7.29 11.32
CA GLU A 37 -0.38 -8.18 12.48
C GLU A 37 0.76 -9.19 12.23
N ILE A 38 1.63 -8.95 11.24
CA ILE A 38 2.77 -9.83 10.94
C ILE A 38 3.68 -10.06 12.16
N GLN A 39 3.87 -9.02 12.98
CA GLN A 39 4.73 -9.09 14.18
C GLN A 39 3.92 -9.29 15.46
N THR A 40 2.78 -8.62 15.55
CA THR A 40 1.99 -8.50 16.78
C THR A 40 0.96 -9.61 16.95
N GLY A 41 0.56 -10.26 15.85
CA GLY A 41 -0.42 -11.33 15.86
C GLY A 41 0.17 -12.68 16.24
N VAL A 42 -0.67 -13.71 16.12
CA VAL A 42 -0.34 -15.13 16.40
C VAL A 42 0.22 -15.30 17.83
N GLY A 43 -0.45 -14.69 18.81
CA GLY A 43 -0.14 -14.90 20.23
C GLY A 43 1.03 -14.07 20.76
N ARG A 44 1.73 -13.29 19.93
CA ARG A 44 3.00 -12.64 20.32
C ARG A 44 2.83 -11.56 21.38
N THR A 45 1.67 -10.92 21.42
CA THR A 45 1.31 -9.86 22.37
C THR A 45 0.50 -10.38 23.57
N GLY A 46 0.23 -11.69 23.65
CA GLY A 46 -0.54 -12.33 24.73
C GLY A 46 -1.99 -12.70 24.37
N THR A 47 -2.58 -11.99 23.40
CA THR A 47 -3.85 -12.34 22.74
C THR A 47 -3.57 -12.96 21.37
N LEU A 48 -4.56 -13.61 20.74
CA LEU A 48 -4.34 -14.23 19.44
C LEU A 48 -3.97 -13.18 18.38
N PHE A 49 -4.66 -12.03 18.42
CA PHE A 49 -4.34 -10.84 17.63
C PHE A 49 -4.23 -9.62 18.55
N ALA A 50 -3.35 -8.67 18.22
CA ALA A 50 -3.14 -7.51 19.07
C ALA A 50 -4.35 -6.58 19.11
N TYR A 51 -5.14 -6.49 18.02
CA TYR A 51 -6.35 -5.67 17.99
C TYR A 51 -7.35 -6.00 19.11
N GLU A 52 -7.35 -7.25 19.59
CA GLU A 52 -8.26 -7.73 20.65
C GLU A 52 -8.06 -6.96 21.95
N GLN A 53 -6.81 -6.57 22.23
CA GLN A 53 -6.45 -5.79 23.42
C GLN A 53 -7.00 -4.36 23.38
N TYR A 54 -7.26 -3.84 22.18
CA TYR A 54 -7.76 -2.49 21.96
C TYR A 54 -9.27 -2.45 21.69
N GLY A 55 -9.97 -3.59 21.75
CA GLY A 55 -11.43 -3.66 21.62
C GLY A 55 -11.97 -3.20 20.26
N ILE A 56 -11.17 -3.34 19.19
CA ILE A 56 -11.53 -2.95 17.82
C ILE A 56 -11.30 -4.10 16.86
N GLU A 57 -12.04 -4.14 15.75
CA GLU A 57 -11.76 -5.11 14.68
C GLU A 57 -11.33 -4.41 13.38
N PRO A 58 -10.26 -4.90 12.72
CA PRO A 58 -9.92 -4.45 11.38
C PRO A 58 -10.91 -4.95 10.33
N ASP A 59 -10.90 -4.32 9.14
CA ASP A 59 -11.61 -4.83 7.97
C ASP A 59 -10.77 -5.88 7.22
N ILE A 60 -9.45 -5.70 7.24
CA ILE A 60 -8.45 -6.61 6.66
C ILE A 60 -7.26 -6.68 7.63
N MET A 61 -6.62 -7.85 7.77
CA MET A 61 -5.33 -7.96 8.45
C MET A 61 -4.34 -8.85 7.72
N THR A 62 -3.06 -8.50 7.82
CA THR A 62 -1.93 -9.31 7.31
C THR A 62 -1.31 -10.13 8.44
N LEU A 63 -1.01 -11.39 8.17
CA LEU A 63 -0.35 -12.32 9.08
C LEU A 63 0.85 -12.95 8.37
N ALA A 64 1.96 -13.13 9.10
CA ALA A 64 3.12 -13.89 8.64
C ALA A 64 3.96 -14.29 9.87
N LYS A 65 5.27 -14.52 9.70
CA LYS A 65 6.29 -14.79 10.75
C LYS A 65 5.81 -15.83 11.78
N GLY A 66 5.14 -15.40 12.85
CA GLY A 66 4.55 -16.28 13.86
C GLY A 66 3.62 -17.34 13.27
N LEU A 67 2.93 -17.03 12.16
CA LEU A 67 2.04 -17.95 11.46
C LEU A 67 2.77 -19.21 10.95
N GLY A 68 3.98 -19.04 10.42
CA GLY A 68 4.73 -20.11 9.76
C GLY A 68 5.71 -20.86 10.66
N SER A 69 5.95 -20.41 11.90
CA SER A 69 6.88 -21.03 12.85
C SER A 69 8.26 -21.41 12.25
N GLY A 70 8.82 -20.52 11.41
CA GLY A 70 10.09 -20.75 10.71
C GLY A 70 9.95 -21.18 9.25
N VAL A 71 8.75 -21.51 8.80
CA VAL A 71 8.42 -21.72 7.38
C VAL A 71 7.95 -20.39 6.77
N PRO A 72 8.39 -20.02 5.56
CA PRO A 72 7.88 -18.84 4.85
C PRO A 72 6.40 -18.99 4.49
N VAL A 73 5.52 -18.45 5.35
CA VAL A 73 4.06 -18.45 5.15
C VAL A 73 3.51 -17.07 5.53
N GLY A 74 2.61 -16.56 4.69
CA GLY A 74 1.82 -15.36 4.95
C GLY A 74 0.35 -15.61 4.62
N ALA A 75 -0.54 -14.85 5.26
CA ALA A 75 -1.97 -14.87 5.03
C ALA A 75 -2.56 -13.46 5.10
N ILE A 76 -3.65 -13.25 4.38
CA ILE A 76 -4.50 -12.07 4.49
C ILE A 76 -5.88 -12.55 4.91
N LEU A 77 -6.42 -11.93 5.96
CA LEU A 77 -7.78 -12.18 6.41
C LEU A 77 -8.60 -10.93 6.15
N ALA A 78 -9.79 -11.09 5.59
CA ALA A 78 -10.68 -9.98 5.25
C ALA A 78 -12.12 -10.33 5.64
N LYS A 79 -12.87 -9.35 6.16
CA LYS A 79 -14.31 -9.48 6.35
C LYS A 79 -15.01 -9.59 4.99
N ASP A 80 -16.18 -10.22 4.93
CA ASP A 80 -16.95 -10.39 3.68
C ASP A 80 -17.15 -9.08 2.91
N GLY A 81 -17.41 -7.97 3.61
CA GLY A 81 -17.57 -6.66 2.99
C GLY A 81 -16.29 -6.07 2.36
N ALA A 82 -15.13 -6.56 2.77
CA ALA A 82 -13.81 -6.19 2.23
C ALA A 82 -13.22 -7.28 1.30
N SER A 83 -13.76 -8.50 1.32
CA SER A 83 -13.39 -9.62 0.47
C SER A 83 -14.02 -9.49 -0.92
N VAL A 84 -13.60 -8.45 -1.65
CA VAL A 84 -14.12 -8.16 -2.98
C VAL A 84 -13.23 -8.68 -4.09
N PHE A 85 -11.95 -8.97 -3.81
CA PHE A 85 -11.00 -9.46 -4.80
C PHE A 85 -11.07 -10.97 -4.95
N VAL A 86 -10.74 -11.46 -6.15
CA VAL A 86 -10.64 -12.89 -6.46
C VAL A 86 -9.18 -13.27 -6.70
N PRO A 87 -8.80 -14.55 -6.48
CA PRO A 87 -7.45 -15.01 -6.79
C PRO A 87 -7.07 -14.68 -8.23
N GLY A 88 -5.90 -14.07 -8.42
CA GLY A 88 -5.33 -13.81 -9.73
C GLY A 88 -4.56 -15.03 -10.23
N ASP A 89 -4.81 -15.44 -11.47
CA ASP A 89 -4.11 -16.53 -12.16
C ASP A 89 -2.95 -15.96 -12.98
N HIS A 90 -1.72 -16.31 -12.61
CA HIS A 90 -0.50 -15.77 -13.21
C HIS A 90 0.39 -16.87 -13.76
N VAL A 91 0.99 -16.63 -14.91
CA VAL A 91 2.13 -17.40 -15.41
C VAL A 91 3.35 -16.50 -15.37
N GLU A 92 4.33 -16.85 -14.55
CA GLU A 92 5.56 -16.08 -14.32
C GLU A 92 6.81 -16.82 -14.81
N ASN A 93 7.89 -16.06 -15.04
CA ASN A 93 9.20 -16.63 -15.36
C ASN A 93 10.05 -16.67 -14.10
N ARG A 94 10.41 -17.86 -13.63
CA ARG A 94 11.30 -18.02 -12.48
C ARG A 94 12.73 -17.67 -12.86
N LEU A 95 13.50 -17.20 -11.88
CA LEU A 95 14.94 -16.95 -12.01
C LEU A 95 15.71 -18.15 -12.59
N VAL A 96 15.29 -19.37 -12.24
CA VAL A 96 15.90 -20.63 -12.74
C VAL A 96 15.54 -20.96 -14.21
N GLY A 97 14.83 -20.08 -14.92
CA GLY A 97 14.56 -20.18 -16.36
C GLY A 97 13.30 -20.97 -16.73
N ILE A 98 12.53 -21.45 -15.75
CA ILE A 98 11.26 -22.17 -15.99
C ILE A 98 10.05 -21.26 -15.82
N LYS A 99 8.95 -21.58 -16.49
CA LYS A 99 7.65 -20.95 -16.24
C LYS A 99 6.91 -21.71 -15.13
N SER A 100 6.23 -20.98 -14.26
CA SER A 100 5.28 -21.56 -13.30
C SER A 100 3.94 -20.84 -13.36
N ARG A 101 2.88 -21.59 -13.08
CA ARG A 101 1.55 -21.04 -12.87
C ARG A 101 1.30 -20.95 -11.37
N GLU A 102 0.98 -19.76 -10.90
CA GLU A 102 0.76 -19.50 -9.48
C GLU A 102 -0.55 -18.73 -9.30
N ILE A 103 -1.21 -18.96 -8.16
CA ILE A 103 -2.43 -18.27 -7.77
C ILE A 103 -2.09 -17.37 -6.59
N TYR A 104 -2.39 -16.07 -6.71
CA TYR A 104 -2.11 -15.09 -5.68
C TYR A 104 -3.36 -14.31 -5.28
N GLU A 105 -3.49 -14.03 -3.99
CA GLU A 105 -4.48 -13.10 -3.43
C GLU A 105 -3.76 -11.96 -2.72
N ALA A 106 -3.85 -10.74 -3.29
CA ALA A 106 -3.13 -9.57 -2.76
C ALA A 106 -4.01 -8.30 -2.71
N PRO A 107 -5.22 -8.36 -2.13
CA PRO A 107 -6.22 -7.28 -2.20
C PRO A 107 -5.68 -5.94 -1.67
N ALA A 108 -5.00 -5.96 -0.51
CA ALA A 108 -4.42 -4.77 0.07
C ALA A 108 -3.31 -4.18 -0.82
N ALA A 109 -2.41 -5.03 -1.34
CA ALA A 109 -1.31 -4.58 -2.20
C ALA A 109 -1.84 -3.96 -3.50
N THR A 110 -2.84 -4.58 -4.15
CA THR A 110 -3.47 -4.05 -5.37
C THR A 110 -4.08 -2.67 -5.11
N VAL A 111 -4.84 -2.52 -4.02
CA VAL A 111 -5.49 -1.24 -3.68
C VAL A 111 -4.44 -0.17 -3.33
N LEU A 112 -3.45 -0.51 -2.51
CA LEU A 112 -2.40 0.42 -2.10
C LEU A 112 -1.53 0.86 -3.28
N LEU A 113 -1.13 -0.06 -4.15
CA LEU A 113 -0.35 0.26 -5.34
C LEU A 113 -1.12 1.19 -6.27
N GLN A 114 -2.40 0.90 -6.52
CA GLN A 114 -3.23 1.75 -7.36
C GLN A 114 -3.46 3.15 -6.73
N ALA A 115 -3.69 3.21 -5.42
CA ALA A 115 -3.84 4.47 -4.69
C ALA A 115 -2.54 5.29 -4.72
N HIS A 116 -1.40 4.63 -4.53
CA HIS A 116 -0.08 5.24 -4.55
C HIS A 116 0.25 5.82 -5.93
N GLN A 117 0.09 5.04 -7.00
CA GLN A 117 0.27 5.51 -8.38
C GLN A 117 -0.66 6.69 -8.71
N ALA A 118 -1.89 6.67 -8.20
CA ALA A 118 -2.85 7.76 -8.38
C ALA A 118 -2.41 9.06 -7.70
N LEU A 119 -1.73 8.95 -6.55
CA LEU A 119 -1.18 10.08 -5.82
C LEU A 119 0.10 10.60 -6.51
N GLU A 120 1.00 9.71 -6.93
CA GLU A 120 2.19 10.06 -7.70
C GLU A 120 1.83 10.81 -8.99
N ALA A 121 0.80 10.36 -9.70
CA ALA A 121 0.32 11.03 -10.92
C ALA A 121 -0.11 12.49 -10.70
N MET A 122 -0.42 12.86 -9.45
CA MET A 122 -0.81 14.22 -9.07
C MET A 122 0.37 15.05 -8.55
N THR A 123 1.40 14.42 -7.99
CA THR A 123 2.48 15.10 -7.25
C THR A 123 3.84 15.04 -7.94
N LEU A 124 4.01 14.18 -8.95
CA LEU A 124 5.25 14.05 -9.71
C LEU A 124 5.11 14.65 -11.09
N SER A 125 6.21 15.22 -11.61
CA SER A 125 6.25 15.70 -12.98
C SER A 125 6.17 14.54 -13.97
N LYS A 126 5.81 14.84 -15.22
CA LYS A 126 5.76 13.86 -16.31
C LYS A 126 7.06 13.08 -16.48
N ASP A 127 8.20 13.77 -16.41
CA ASP A 127 9.52 13.16 -16.58
C ASP A 127 9.91 12.31 -15.37
N GLN A 128 9.56 12.75 -14.16
CA GLN A 128 9.74 11.97 -12.94
C GLN A 128 8.94 10.67 -13.00
N LEU A 129 7.66 10.71 -13.39
CA LEU A 129 6.82 9.50 -13.52
C LEU A 129 7.40 8.52 -14.55
N ARG A 130 7.80 9.03 -15.73
CA ARG A 130 8.33 8.18 -16.81
C ARG A 130 9.63 7.48 -16.39
N PHE A 131 10.53 8.20 -15.71
CA PHE A 131 11.78 7.61 -15.26
C PHE A 131 11.58 6.68 -14.05
N LYS A 132 10.71 7.07 -13.10
CA LYS A 132 10.38 6.25 -11.93
C LYS A 132 9.75 4.91 -12.31
N GLN A 133 8.97 4.84 -13.40
CA GLN A 133 8.48 3.57 -13.93
C GLN A 133 9.61 2.61 -14.33
N LYS A 134 10.68 3.11 -14.95
CA LYS A 134 11.86 2.30 -15.29
C LYS A 134 12.57 1.78 -14.04
N VAL A 135 12.78 2.68 -13.07
CA VAL A 135 13.38 2.31 -11.78
C VAL A 135 12.53 1.28 -11.05
N ALA A 136 11.21 1.44 -11.03
CA ALA A 136 10.30 0.51 -10.37
C ALA A 136 10.35 -0.90 -10.98
N MET A 137 10.45 -1.00 -12.31
CA MET A 137 10.61 -2.29 -13.01
C MET A 137 11.92 -2.97 -12.60
N GLU A 138 13.05 -2.27 -12.71
CA GLU A 138 14.36 -2.82 -12.33
C GLU A 138 14.41 -3.21 -10.86
N TYR A 139 13.80 -2.40 -10.00
CA TYR A 139 13.73 -2.65 -8.57
C TYR A 139 12.90 -3.91 -8.26
N ALA A 140 11.77 -4.10 -8.94
CA ALA A 140 10.95 -5.30 -8.82
C ALA A 140 11.70 -6.55 -9.29
N ASP A 141 12.43 -6.48 -10.42
CA ASP A 141 13.21 -7.59 -10.94
C ASP A 141 14.35 -8.00 -9.99
N LEU A 142 15.06 -7.03 -9.40
CA LEU A 142 16.09 -7.31 -8.38
C LEU A 142 15.50 -8.05 -7.18
N ILE A 143 14.32 -7.62 -6.70
CA ILE A 143 13.65 -8.25 -5.57
C ILE A 143 13.22 -9.68 -5.94
N TYR A 144 12.61 -9.87 -7.11
CA TYR A 144 12.18 -11.18 -7.60
C TYR A 144 13.37 -12.15 -7.72
N ASN A 145 14.52 -11.66 -8.16
CA ASN A 145 15.75 -12.44 -8.30
C ASN A 145 16.52 -12.67 -6.99
N GLY A 146 15.97 -12.25 -5.84
CA GLY A 146 16.61 -12.43 -4.53
C GLY A 146 17.82 -11.51 -4.29
N LEU A 147 17.97 -10.45 -5.08
CA LEU A 147 19.10 -9.50 -5.03
C LEU A 147 18.83 -8.31 -4.10
N TRP A 148 18.06 -8.53 -3.03
CA TRP A 148 17.67 -7.50 -2.05
C TRP A 148 18.88 -6.77 -1.46
N PHE A 149 19.96 -7.48 -1.12
CA PHE A 149 21.14 -6.90 -0.48
C PHE A 149 22.17 -6.33 -1.46
N SER A 150 21.87 -6.32 -2.76
CA SER A 150 22.78 -5.77 -3.78
C SER A 150 22.97 -4.25 -3.60
N GLN A 151 24.13 -3.73 -4.06
CA GLN A 151 24.36 -2.28 -4.05
C GLN A 151 23.37 -1.56 -4.97
N LEU A 152 23.04 -2.16 -6.12
CA LEU A 152 22.05 -1.61 -7.03
C LEU A 152 20.67 -1.47 -6.36
N ASN A 153 20.24 -2.43 -5.54
CA ASN A 153 19.01 -2.28 -4.77
C ASN A 153 19.07 -1.04 -3.84
N ARG A 154 20.19 -0.80 -3.16
CA ARG A 154 20.35 0.38 -2.30
C ARG A 154 20.30 1.69 -3.10
N ASP A 155 20.96 1.74 -4.25
CA ASP A 155 20.98 2.90 -5.14
C ASP A 155 19.56 3.23 -5.67
N LEU A 156 18.83 2.21 -6.12
CA LEU A 156 17.44 2.37 -6.58
C LEU A 156 16.51 2.74 -5.42
N SER A 157 16.71 2.18 -4.22
CA SER A 157 15.94 2.55 -3.02
C SER A 157 16.12 4.02 -2.68
N ALA A 158 17.34 4.55 -2.77
CA ALA A 158 17.62 5.97 -2.55
C ALA A 158 16.90 6.86 -3.58
N TYR A 159 16.86 6.43 -4.85
CA TYR A 159 16.06 7.11 -5.87
C TYR A 159 14.56 7.08 -5.51
N VAL A 160 14.02 5.93 -5.10
CA VAL A 160 12.61 5.82 -4.69
C VAL A 160 12.32 6.78 -3.54
N LEU A 161 13.09 6.75 -2.45
CA LEU A 161 12.92 7.67 -1.32
C LEU A 161 12.97 9.14 -1.75
N SER A 162 13.90 9.48 -2.64
CA SER A 162 13.99 10.82 -3.23
C SER A 162 12.73 11.21 -4.01
N SER A 163 12.16 10.30 -4.80
CA SER A 163 10.92 10.55 -5.55
C SER A 163 9.70 10.73 -4.64
N GLN A 164 9.68 10.11 -3.46
CA GLN A 164 8.51 10.11 -2.58
C GLN A 164 8.35 11.36 -1.71
N ARG A 165 9.31 12.29 -1.71
CA ARG A 165 9.33 13.49 -0.82
C ARG A 165 8.03 14.31 -0.81
N TYR A 166 7.33 14.38 -1.93
CA TYR A 166 6.09 15.16 -2.08
C TYR A 166 4.85 14.30 -2.32
N VAL A 167 4.98 12.97 -2.28
CA VAL A 167 3.88 12.02 -2.51
C VAL A 167 3.10 11.87 -1.20
N THR A 168 2.35 12.93 -0.86
CA THR A 168 1.52 12.98 0.35
C THR A 168 0.12 13.44 -0.02
N GLY A 169 -0.92 12.78 0.50
CA GLY A 169 -2.31 13.13 0.20
C GLY A 169 -3.29 12.00 0.51
N ALA A 170 -4.51 12.15 0.00
CA ALA A 170 -5.59 11.20 0.12
C ALA A 170 -6.13 10.79 -1.25
N VAL A 171 -6.31 9.49 -1.45
CA VAL A 171 -6.95 8.92 -2.63
C VAL A 171 -8.19 8.17 -2.19
N ARG A 172 -9.32 8.46 -2.84
CA ARG A 172 -10.59 7.79 -2.59
C ARG A 172 -10.81 6.74 -3.66
N LEU A 173 -11.02 5.50 -3.24
CA LEU A 173 -11.30 4.38 -4.13
C LEU A 173 -12.72 3.85 -3.88
N LYS A 174 -13.34 3.35 -4.94
CA LYS A 174 -14.55 2.53 -4.89
C LYS A 174 -14.13 1.10 -5.16
N LEU A 175 -14.41 0.21 -4.22
CA LEU A 175 -14.17 -1.22 -4.35
C LEU A 175 -15.49 -1.91 -4.66
N PHE A 176 -15.54 -2.72 -5.73
CA PHE A 176 -16.76 -3.40 -6.14
C PHE A 176 -16.42 -4.63 -6.99
N LYS A 177 -16.88 -5.81 -6.55
CA LYS A 177 -16.84 -7.08 -7.31
C LYS A 177 -15.52 -7.30 -8.08
N GLY A 178 -14.42 -7.40 -7.37
CA GLY A 178 -13.10 -7.68 -7.94
C GLY A 178 -12.37 -6.46 -8.46
N ASN A 179 -13.02 -5.29 -8.46
CA ASN A 179 -12.50 -4.09 -9.07
C ASN A 179 -12.24 -2.99 -8.03
N SER A 180 -11.13 -2.28 -8.20
CA SER A 180 -10.80 -1.06 -7.50
C SER A 180 -10.72 0.10 -8.49
N THR A 181 -11.57 1.11 -8.29
CA THR A 181 -11.64 2.29 -9.17
C THR A 181 -11.36 3.55 -8.37
N ILE A 182 -10.47 4.41 -8.86
CA ILE A 182 -10.15 5.68 -8.22
C ILE A 182 -11.26 6.70 -8.50
N VAL A 183 -11.89 7.23 -7.45
CA VAL A 183 -13.04 8.16 -7.52
C VAL A 183 -12.74 9.55 -6.91
N GLY A 184 -11.50 9.80 -6.51
CA GLY A 184 -11.07 11.09 -5.99
C GLY A 184 -9.62 11.11 -5.57
N ARG A 185 -8.98 12.28 -5.65
CA ARG A 185 -7.59 12.52 -5.27
C ARG A 185 -7.48 13.91 -4.65
N LYS A 186 -6.66 14.06 -3.61
CA LYS A 186 -6.33 15.35 -2.99
C LYS A 186 -4.91 15.31 -2.45
N SER A 187 -4.12 16.33 -2.71
CA SER A 187 -2.75 16.47 -2.16
C SER A 187 -2.46 17.93 -1.84
N PRO A 188 -1.77 18.24 -0.71
CA PRO A 188 -1.21 19.57 -0.46
C PRO A 188 -0.04 19.92 -1.41
N HIS A 189 0.56 18.94 -2.08
CA HIS A 189 1.67 19.11 -3.03
C HIS A 189 1.23 18.81 -4.47
N SER A 190 -0.04 19.07 -4.78
CA SER A 190 -0.57 18.84 -6.11
C SER A 190 0.13 19.73 -7.14
N LEU A 191 0.64 19.14 -8.21
CA LEU A 191 1.11 19.86 -9.39
C LEU A 191 -0.04 20.26 -10.32
N TYR A 192 -1.27 19.83 -10.01
CA TYR A 192 -2.46 20.24 -10.74
C TYR A 192 -2.84 21.67 -10.38
N SER A 193 -2.80 22.57 -11.37
CA SER A 193 -3.32 23.92 -11.26
C SER A 193 -4.61 24.04 -12.07
N PHE A 194 -5.74 24.28 -11.39
CA PHE A 194 -7.03 24.43 -12.05
C PHE A 194 -7.04 25.64 -13.00
N SER A 195 -6.43 26.76 -12.60
CA SER A 195 -6.40 27.99 -13.42
C SER A 195 -5.59 27.84 -14.70
N LEU A 196 -4.60 26.94 -14.73
CA LEU A 196 -3.81 26.65 -15.94
C LEU A 196 -4.44 25.55 -16.82
N ALA A 197 -5.44 24.83 -16.31
CA ALA A 197 -6.03 23.67 -16.99
C ALA A 197 -7.48 23.90 -17.44
N THR A 198 -8.13 24.96 -16.95
CA THR A 198 -9.52 25.27 -17.27
C THR A 198 -9.64 26.01 -18.59
N TYR A 199 -10.74 25.77 -19.32
CA TYR A 199 -11.16 26.57 -20.47
C TYR A 199 -12.24 27.59 -20.11
N ASP A 200 -12.57 27.71 -18.81
CA ASP A 200 -13.52 28.70 -18.31
C ASP A 200 -12.88 30.10 -18.24
N ARG A 201 -13.67 31.12 -17.83
CA ARG A 201 -13.24 32.54 -17.73
C ARG A 201 -12.03 32.80 -16.81
N GLY A 202 -11.52 31.78 -16.11
CA GLY A 202 -10.35 31.87 -15.22
C GLY A 202 -9.07 31.24 -15.78
N ASP A 203 -9.02 30.94 -17.09
CA ASP A 203 -7.82 30.43 -17.75
C ASP A 203 -6.65 31.43 -17.64
N GLN A 204 -5.50 30.92 -17.23
CA GLN A 204 -4.24 31.65 -17.10
C GLN A 204 -3.13 31.06 -17.98
N PHE A 205 -3.44 30.10 -18.85
CA PHE A 205 -2.48 29.52 -19.75
C PHE A 205 -2.15 30.50 -20.89
N ASP A 206 -0.86 30.82 -21.04
CA ASP A 206 -0.38 31.65 -22.14
C ASP A 206 -0.32 30.83 -23.43
N GLN A 207 -1.15 31.20 -24.42
CA GLN A 207 -1.27 30.52 -25.72
C GLN A 207 -0.53 31.25 -26.85
N SER A 208 0.19 32.34 -26.53
CA SER A 208 0.82 33.21 -27.53
C SER A 208 2.02 32.62 -28.27
#